data_AF-A0A7S3LBC2-F1
#
_entry.id   AF-A0A7S3LBC2-F1
#
_cell.length_a   1.000
_cell.length_b   1.000
_cell.length_c   1.000
_cell.angle_alpha   90.00
_cell.angle_beta   90.00
_cell.angle_gamma   90.00
#
_symmetry.space_group_name_H-M   'P 1'
#
loop_
_entity.id
_entity.type
_entity.pdbx_description
1 polymer ?
#
loop_
_entity_poly.entity_id
_entity_poly.type
_entity_poly.pdbx_seq_one_letter_code
_entity_poly.pdbx_strand_id
1 'polypeptide(L)'
;GKLSLYCAAGGIAPHRVLPIVLDVGTDNEQLRNDKWYLGVPKPRLKGREYFHLVDEFMAAVRFRWPNVLVQFEDFNSGVAQTLLDKYRENHLCFNDDIQGTGATALAGILSAIRAKGDKVTALGDQKIVIVGAGSAGMGIAQVLRQAMVEQGRTEEEATKSFYIVDQKGLVG
;
A
#
# COMPACT_ATOMS: atom_id res chain seq x y z
N GLY A 1 -12.64 10.44 3.64
CA GLY A 1 -12.36 10.37 2.20
C GLY A 1 -12.66 8.99 1.65
N LYS A 2 -11.74 8.02 1.79
CA LYS A 2 -11.84 6.70 1.14
C LYS A 2 -13.15 5.95 1.38
N LEU A 3 -13.62 5.89 2.62
CA LEU A 3 -14.87 5.17 2.92
C LEU A 3 -16.11 5.76 2.22
N SER A 4 -16.09 7.06 1.87
CA SER A 4 -17.13 7.66 1.03
C SER A 4 -17.12 7.08 -0.38
N LEU A 5 -15.95 6.77 -0.95
CA LEU A 5 -15.82 6.09 -2.25
C LEU A 5 -16.22 4.61 -2.17
N TYR A 6 -15.93 3.93 -1.06
CA TYR A 6 -16.47 2.60 -0.80
C TYR A 6 -18.00 2.57 -0.86
N CYS A 7 -18.64 3.60 -0.31
CA CYS A 7 -20.09 3.71 -0.36
C CYS A 7 -20.58 4.11 -1.76
N ALA A 8 -20.02 5.17 -2.32
CA ALA A 8 -20.50 5.77 -3.56
C ALA A 8 -20.17 4.95 -4.83
N ALA A 9 -18.96 4.40 -4.92
CA ALA A 9 -18.50 3.62 -6.07
C ALA A 9 -18.55 2.12 -5.83
N GLY A 10 -18.27 1.67 -4.60
CA GLY A 10 -18.27 0.24 -4.23
C GLY A 10 -19.62 -0.29 -3.75
N GLY A 11 -20.63 0.58 -3.54
CA GLY A 11 -21.96 0.19 -3.07
C GLY A 11 -21.99 -0.36 -1.64
N ILE A 12 -20.93 -0.15 -0.84
CA ILE A 12 -20.92 -0.61 0.56
C ILE A 12 -21.84 0.27 1.40
N ALA A 13 -22.72 -0.34 2.18
CA ALA A 13 -23.64 0.41 3.03
C ALA A 13 -22.87 1.26 4.07
N PRO A 14 -23.19 2.57 4.26
CA PRO A 14 -22.44 3.45 5.14
C PRO A 14 -22.34 3.01 6.62
N HIS A 15 -23.31 2.24 7.11
CA HIS A 15 -23.28 1.70 8.47
C HIS A 15 -22.34 0.48 8.62
N ARG A 16 -21.71 0.02 7.53
CA ARG A 16 -20.78 -1.12 7.50
C ARG A 16 -19.32 -0.70 7.33
N VAL A 17 -19.03 0.60 7.34
CA VAL A 17 -17.68 1.14 7.25
C VAL A 17 -17.32 1.90 8.52
N LEU A 18 -16.06 1.83 8.94
CA LEU A 18 -15.56 2.47 10.16
C LEU A 18 -14.22 3.14 9.89
N PRO A 19 -14.12 4.48 9.86
CA PRO A 19 -12.85 5.18 9.75
C PRO A 19 -12.10 5.12 11.09
N ILE A 20 -10.81 4.81 11.05
CA ILE A 20 -9.96 4.69 12.24
C ILE A 20 -8.65 5.44 11.99
N VAL A 21 -8.22 6.19 13.00
CA VAL A 21 -6.91 6.83 13.06
C VAL A 21 -6.19 6.27 14.28
N LEU A 22 -4.99 5.72 14.08
CA LEU A 22 -4.10 5.31 15.16
C LEU A 22 -3.19 6.48 15.51
N ASP A 23 -3.59 7.30 16.46
CA ASP A 23 -2.78 8.44 16.91
C ASP A 23 -1.69 8.00 17.88
N VAL A 24 -0.51 7.75 17.31
CA VAL A 24 0.71 7.38 18.04
C VAL A 24 1.64 8.58 18.26
N GLY A 25 1.12 9.80 18.16
CA GLY A 25 1.92 11.03 18.12
C GLY A 25 2.41 11.39 16.71
N THR A 26 3.09 12.53 16.62
CA THR A 26 3.55 13.11 15.35
C THR A 26 4.97 13.66 15.47
N ASP A 27 5.78 13.45 14.43
CA ASP A 27 7.12 14.04 14.33
C ASP A 27 7.10 15.47 13.76
N ASN A 28 5.93 15.99 13.38
CA ASN A 28 5.75 17.36 12.90
C ASN A 28 5.74 18.36 14.08
N GLU A 29 6.82 19.14 14.21
CA GLU A 29 6.97 20.15 15.27
C GLU A 29 5.93 21.25 15.23
N GLN A 30 5.50 21.69 14.04
CA GLN A 30 4.49 22.73 13.92
C GLN A 30 3.17 22.28 14.52
N LEU A 31 2.76 21.02 14.26
CA LEU A 31 1.55 20.44 14.86
C LEU A 31 1.69 20.25 16.38
N ARG A 32 2.85 19.82 16.87
CA ARG A 32 3.06 19.67 18.33
C ARG A 32 3.00 21.00 19.08
N ASN A 33 3.35 22.10 18.42
CA ASN A 33 3.35 23.45 18.98
C ASN A 33 2.04 24.21 18.69
N ASP A 34 1.13 23.65 17.89
CA ASP A 34 -0.15 24.27 17.58
C ASP A 34 -1.15 24.01 18.71
N LYS A 35 -1.65 25.09 19.31
CA LYS A 35 -2.67 25.06 20.37
C LYS A 35 -4.01 24.45 19.93
N TRP A 36 -4.24 24.36 18.62
CA TRP A 36 -5.45 23.79 18.03
C TRP A 36 -5.27 22.35 17.53
N TYR A 37 -4.08 21.76 17.68
CA TYR A 37 -3.85 20.37 17.30
C TYR A 37 -4.65 19.44 18.21
N LEU A 38 -5.51 18.61 17.60
CA LEU A 38 -6.40 17.71 18.31
C LEU A 38 -5.76 16.35 18.65
N GLY A 39 -4.60 16.05 18.06
CA GLY A 39 -3.90 14.79 18.28
C GLY A 39 -2.95 14.84 19.48
N VAL A 40 -2.25 13.74 19.71
CA VAL A 40 -1.25 13.60 20.78
C VAL A 40 -0.04 14.49 20.47
N PRO A 41 0.25 15.53 21.26
CA PRO A 41 1.34 16.48 21.00
C PRO A 41 2.70 15.93 21.48
N LYS A 42 3.00 14.67 21.12
CA LYS A 42 4.26 13.99 21.45
C LYS A 42 4.91 13.48 20.17
N PRO A 43 6.24 13.28 20.15
CA PRO A 43 6.92 12.56 19.09
C PRO A 43 6.27 11.20 18.84
N ARG A 44 6.37 10.72 17.59
CA ARG A 44 5.73 9.47 17.18
C ARG A 44 6.34 8.28 17.94
N LEU A 45 5.51 7.34 18.40
CA LEU A 45 5.99 6.04 18.89
C LEU A 45 6.79 5.32 17.80
N LYS A 46 7.84 4.60 18.20
CA LYS A 46 8.74 3.88 17.29
C LYS A 46 8.99 2.46 17.77
N GLY A 47 9.43 1.61 16.85
CA GLY A 47 9.83 0.24 17.16
C GLY A 47 8.72 -0.56 17.85
N ARG A 48 9.08 -1.27 18.92
CA ARG A 48 8.21 -2.25 19.58
C ARG A 48 6.88 -1.68 20.06
N GLU A 49 6.89 -0.48 20.66
CA GLU A 49 5.67 0.13 21.22
C GLU A 49 4.65 0.45 20.13
N TYR A 50 5.12 0.95 18.98
CA TYR A 50 4.28 1.20 17.81
C TYR A 50 3.61 -0.10 17.33
N PHE A 51 4.40 -1.15 17.09
CA PHE A 51 3.88 -2.41 16.57
C PHE A 51 2.97 -3.14 17.58
N HIS A 52 3.23 -3.00 18.88
CA HIS A 52 2.36 -3.55 19.92
C HIS A 52 0.98 -2.90 19.90
N LEU A 53 0.90 -1.58 19.71
CA LEU A 53 -0.38 -0.89 19.57
C LEU A 53 -1.16 -1.34 18.32
N VAL A 54 -0.46 -1.57 17.20
CA VAL A 54 -1.11 -2.10 15.98
C VAL A 54 -1.58 -3.55 16.19
N ASP A 55 -0.81 -4.37 16.91
CA ASP A 55 -1.22 -5.74 17.26
C ASP A 55 -2.47 -5.76 18.13
N GLU A 56 -2.50 -4.93 19.17
CA GLU A 56 -3.66 -4.77 20.04
C GLU A 56 -4.90 -4.32 19.24
N PHE A 57 -4.72 -3.34 18.36
CA PHE A 57 -5.77 -2.89 17.45
C PHE A 57 -6.30 -4.04 16.57
N MET A 58 -5.42 -4.77 15.90
CA MET A 58 -5.79 -5.88 15.01
C MET A 58 -6.52 -6.99 15.79
N ALA A 59 -6.04 -7.33 16.98
CA ALA A 59 -6.71 -8.29 17.86
C ALA A 59 -8.11 -7.82 18.26
N ALA A 60 -8.25 -6.56 18.69
CA ALA A 60 -9.53 -6.00 19.14
C ALA A 60 -10.58 -5.96 18.02
N VAL A 61 -10.22 -5.48 16.81
CA VAL A 61 -11.17 -5.41 15.69
C VAL A 61 -11.59 -6.80 15.22
N ARG A 62 -10.69 -7.78 15.26
CA ARG A 62 -10.99 -9.17 14.90
C ARG A 62 -11.84 -9.88 15.93
N PHE A 63 -11.58 -9.63 17.21
CA PHE A 63 -12.42 -10.13 18.28
C PHE A 63 -13.86 -9.62 18.13
N ARG A 64 -14.03 -8.32 17.84
CA ARG A 64 -15.35 -7.70 17.68
C ARG A 64 -16.05 -8.06 16.37
N TRP A 65 -15.30 -8.13 15.27
CA TRP A 65 -15.76 -8.41 13.91
C TRP A 65 -14.78 -9.35 13.19
N PRO A 66 -14.92 -10.67 13.34
CA PRO A 66 -13.95 -11.64 12.81
C PRO A 66 -13.66 -11.51 11.31
N ASN A 67 -14.70 -11.22 10.52
CA ASN A 67 -14.65 -11.15 9.07
C ASN A 67 -14.48 -9.71 8.53
N VAL A 68 -14.07 -8.75 9.36
CA VAL A 68 -13.88 -7.36 8.90
C VAL A 68 -12.77 -7.27 7.85
N LEU A 69 -12.96 -6.47 6.81
CA LEU A 69 -11.87 -6.09 5.91
C LEU A 69 -11.11 -4.92 6.54
N VAL A 70 -9.81 -5.08 6.76
CA VAL A 70 -8.94 -3.99 7.22
C VAL A 70 -8.12 -3.47 6.05
N GLN A 71 -8.35 -2.23 5.66
CA GLN A 71 -7.49 -1.52 4.70
C GLN A 71 -6.49 -0.66 5.48
N PHE A 72 -5.19 -0.92 5.29
CA PHE A 72 -4.13 -0.02 5.73
C PHE A 72 -3.93 1.10 4.71
N GLU A 73 -3.67 2.31 5.21
CA GLU A 73 -3.67 3.55 4.44
C GLU A 73 -2.68 4.56 5.02
N ASP A 74 -1.93 5.24 4.16
CA ASP A 74 -1.04 6.36 4.50
C ASP A 74 0.02 6.04 5.58
N PHE A 75 0.45 4.77 5.66
CA PHE A 75 1.59 4.39 6.49
C PHE A 75 2.91 4.73 5.78
N ASN A 76 3.93 5.14 6.53
CA ASN A 76 5.29 5.28 5.99
C ASN A 76 5.72 3.97 5.32
N SER A 77 6.38 4.04 4.16
CA SER A 77 6.74 2.89 3.32
C SER A 77 7.34 1.70 4.07
N GLY A 78 8.29 1.93 4.98
CA GLY A 78 8.94 0.84 5.73
C GLY A 78 7.98 0.14 6.70
N VAL A 79 7.10 0.91 7.33
CA VAL A 79 6.06 0.39 8.23
C VAL A 79 4.95 -0.29 7.45
N ALA A 80 4.49 0.33 6.34
CA ALA A 80 3.42 -0.19 5.49
C ALA A 80 3.71 -1.63 5.02
N GLN A 81 4.91 -1.87 4.49
CA GLN A 81 5.33 -3.21 4.05
C GLN A 81 5.41 -4.19 5.23
N THR A 82 6.00 -3.77 6.35
CA THR A 82 6.14 -4.63 7.54
C THR A 82 4.79 -5.07 8.11
N LEU A 83 3.82 -4.15 8.19
CA LEU A 83 2.46 -4.48 8.65
C LEU A 83 1.74 -5.39 7.65
N LEU A 84 1.88 -5.11 6.35
CA LEU A 84 1.26 -5.93 5.31
C LEU A 84 1.78 -7.37 5.39
N ASP A 85 3.10 -7.58 5.40
CA ASP A 85 3.71 -8.90 5.47
C ASP A 85 3.33 -9.67 6.75
N LYS A 86 3.21 -8.95 7.86
CA LYS A 86 2.81 -9.56 9.15
C LYS A 86 1.38 -10.08 9.15
N TYR A 87 0.43 -9.34 8.58
CA TYR A 87 -1.00 -9.65 8.75
C TYR A 87 -1.64 -10.35 7.57
N ARG A 88 -1.16 -10.15 6.33
CA ARG A 88 -1.85 -10.57 5.09
C ARG A 88 -2.19 -12.07 4.99
N GLU A 89 -1.36 -12.94 5.56
CA GLU A 89 -1.56 -14.40 5.48
C GLU A 89 -2.58 -14.91 6.49
N ASN A 90 -2.84 -14.16 7.57
CA ASN A 90 -3.68 -14.60 8.69
C ASN A 90 -4.90 -13.70 8.94
N HIS A 91 -5.00 -12.57 8.24
CA HIS A 91 -6.07 -11.59 8.41
C HIS A 91 -6.59 -11.14 7.05
N LEU A 92 -7.90 -10.92 6.95
CA LEU A 92 -8.52 -10.29 5.79
C LEU A 92 -8.16 -8.80 5.74
N CYS A 93 -6.97 -8.49 5.23
CA CYS A 93 -6.46 -7.14 5.13
C CYS A 93 -5.63 -6.93 3.86
N PHE A 94 -5.48 -5.67 3.48
CA PHE A 94 -4.61 -5.24 2.38
C PHE A 94 -4.11 -3.82 2.65
N ASN A 95 -3.10 -3.38 1.90
CA ASN A 95 -2.63 -2.00 1.91
C ASN A 95 -2.89 -1.35 0.55
N ASP A 96 -3.65 -0.25 0.53
CA ASP A 96 -4.09 0.36 -0.73
C ASP A 96 -2.95 1.11 -1.44
N ASP A 97 -2.03 1.71 -0.70
CA ASP A 97 -0.88 2.42 -1.26
C ASP A 97 0.07 1.47 -2.00
N ILE A 98 0.19 0.23 -1.54
CA ILE A 98 1.03 -0.82 -2.15
C ILE A 98 0.22 -1.58 -3.21
N GLN A 99 -0.85 -2.25 -2.80
CA GLN A 99 -1.57 -3.21 -3.64
C GLN A 99 -2.61 -2.52 -4.54
N GLY A 100 -3.34 -1.53 -4.03
CA GLY A 100 -4.35 -0.79 -4.78
C GLY A 100 -3.74 0.06 -5.89
N THR A 101 -2.68 0.81 -5.57
CA THR A 101 -1.90 1.56 -6.56
C THR A 101 -1.30 0.62 -7.60
N GLY A 102 -0.70 -0.50 -7.18
CA GLY A 102 -0.13 -1.48 -8.11
C GLY A 102 -1.16 -2.09 -9.05
N ALA A 103 -2.36 -2.43 -8.55
CA ALA A 103 -3.45 -2.95 -9.37
C ALA A 103 -3.94 -1.94 -10.42
N THR A 104 -4.09 -0.67 -10.03
CA THR A 104 -4.51 0.40 -10.94
C THR A 104 -3.44 0.65 -12.02
N ALA A 105 -2.16 0.67 -11.64
CA ALA A 105 -1.06 0.83 -12.58
C ALA A 105 -0.98 -0.35 -13.57
N LEU A 106 -1.10 -1.59 -13.10
CA LEU A 106 -1.16 -2.78 -13.94
C LEU A 106 -2.30 -2.69 -14.95
N ALA A 107 -3.52 -2.33 -14.51
CA ALA A 107 -4.67 -2.17 -15.40
C ALA A 107 -4.41 -1.12 -16.51
N GLY A 108 -3.80 0.01 -16.15
CA GLY A 108 -3.40 1.05 -17.10
C GLY A 108 -2.36 0.56 -18.12
N ILE A 109 -1.31 -0.12 -17.65
CA ILE A 109 -0.23 -0.64 -18.51
C ILE A 109 -0.74 -1.73 -19.45
N LEU A 110 -1.54 -2.69 -18.96
CA LEU A 110 -2.13 -3.72 -19.82
C LEU A 110 -3.05 -3.11 -20.89
N SER A 111 -3.77 -2.05 -20.55
CA SER A 111 -4.60 -1.30 -21.51
C SER A 111 -3.74 -0.59 -22.55
N ALA A 112 -2.62 0.02 -22.15
CA ALA A 112 -1.68 0.66 -23.06
C ALA A 112 -1.01 -0.35 -24.02
N ILE A 113 -0.61 -1.53 -23.52
CA ILE A 113 -0.08 -2.63 -24.35
C ILE A 113 -1.10 -3.04 -25.41
N ARG A 114 -2.37 -3.20 -25.04
CA ARG A 114 -3.45 -3.50 -26.00
C ARG A 114 -3.64 -2.38 -27.01
N ALA A 115 -3.60 -1.12 -26.57
CA ALA A 115 -3.77 0.04 -27.45
C ALA A 115 -2.63 0.17 -28.48
N LYS A 116 -1.42 -0.28 -28.12
CA LYS A 116 -0.27 -0.39 -29.02
C LYS A 116 -0.45 -1.49 -30.09
N GLY A 117 -1.42 -2.38 -29.93
CA GLY A 117 -1.68 -3.53 -30.83
C GLY A 117 -1.04 -4.84 -30.35
N ASP A 118 -0.39 -4.84 -29.19
CA ASP A 118 0.25 -6.02 -28.61
C ASP A 118 -0.73 -6.83 -27.74
N LYS A 119 -0.40 -8.10 -27.49
CA LYS A 119 -1.13 -8.94 -26.52
C LYS A 119 -0.71 -8.54 -25.10
N VAL A 120 -1.63 -8.63 -24.14
CA VAL A 120 -1.35 -8.36 -22.71
C VAL A 120 -0.19 -9.20 -22.13
N THR A 121 0.09 -10.35 -22.74
CA THR A 121 1.23 -11.22 -22.39
C THR A 121 2.60 -10.64 -22.76
N ALA A 122 2.63 -9.54 -23.52
CA ALA A 122 3.86 -8.80 -23.85
C ALA A 122 4.32 -7.85 -22.71
N LEU A 123 3.69 -7.93 -21.53
CA LEU A 123 4.11 -7.13 -20.35
C LEU A 123 5.57 -7.43 -20.00
N GLY A 124 5.96 -8.71 -19.99
CA GLY A 124 7.33 -9.12 -19.71
C GLY A 124 8.38 -8.71 -20.75
N ASP A 125 7.96 -8.10 -21.86
CA ASP A 125 8.87 -7.55 -22.88
C ASP A 125 9.15 -6.04 -22.67
N GLN A 126 8.44 -5.41 -21.73
CA GLN A 126 8.57 -3.98 -21.46
C GLN A 126 9.75 -3.71 -20.52
N LYS A 127 10.50 -2.63 -20.81
CA LYS A 127 11.43 -2.04 -19.84
C LYS A 127 10.72 -0.96 -19.07
N ILE A 128 10.70 -1.07 -17.74
CA ILE A 128 9.89 -0.25 -16.86
C ILE A 128 10.80 0.57 -15.96
N VAL A 129 10.73 1.90 -16.10
CA VAL A 129 11.44 2.84 -15.23
C VAL A 129 10.45 3.38 -14.21
N ILE A 130 10.76 3.23 -12.93
CA ILE A 130 9.96 3.72 -11.81
C ILE A 130 10.71 4.88 -11.16
N VAL A 131 10.10 6.06 -11.16
CA VAL A 131 10.63 7.26 -10.51
C VAL A 131 10.00 7.39 -9.13
N GLY A 132 10.77 7.06 -8.10
CA GLY A 132 10.37 7.04 -6.70
C GLY A 132 10.41 5.62 -6.10
N ALA A 133 11.29 5.40 -5.13
CA ALA A 133 11.45 4.13 -4.40
C ALA A 133 10.60 4.07 -3.10
N GLY A 134 9.46 4.76 -3.05
CA GLY A 134 8.51 4.72 -1.93
C GLY A 134 7.53 3.53 -1.99
N SER A 135 6.59 3.44 -1.05
CA SER A 135 5.57 2.39 -1.00
C SER A 135 4.81 2.22 -2.31
N ALA A 136 4.36 3.33 -2.91
CA ALA A 136 3.64 3.31 -4.19
C ALA A 136 4.51 2.75 -5.33
N GLY A 137 5.73 3.29 -5.52
CA GLY A 137 6.63 2.84 -6.59
C GLY A 137 7.04 1.38 -6.44
N MET A 138 7.38 0.96 -5.22
CA MET A 138 7.69 -0.44 -4.94
C MET A 138 6.48 -1.35 -5.08
N GLY A 139 5.29 -0.91 -4.65
CA GLY A 139 4.04 -1.66 -4.81
C GLY A 139 3.67 -1.89 -6.28
N ILE A 140 3.84 -0.86 -7.12
CA ILE A 140 3.70 -0.99 -8.58
C ILE A 140 4.70 -2.01 -9.13
N ALA A 141 5.99 -1.90 -8.75
CA ALA A 141 7.02 -2.85 -9.18
C ALA A 141 6.65 -4.30 -8.82
N GLN A 142 6.22 -4.53 -7.58
CA GLN A 142 5.83 -5.85 -7.08
C GLN A 142 4.64 -6.43 -7.85
N VAL A 143 3.57 -5.64 -8.04
CA VAL A 143 2.37 -6.11 -8.76
C VAL A 143 2.68 -6.40 -10.23
N LEU A 144 3.46 -5.54 -10.89
CA LEU A 144 3.87 -5.77 -12.29
C LEU A 144 4.78 -7.00 -12.41
N ARG A 145 5.74 -7.16 -11.51
CA ARG A 145 6.62 -8.34 -11.47
C ARG A 145 5.80 -9.62 -11.29
N GLN A 146 4.85 -9.62 -10.36
CA GLN A 146 3.96 -10.76 -10.13
C GLN A 146 3.13 -11.08 -11.39
N ALA A 147 2.57 -10.07 -12.05
CA ALA A 147 1.83 -10.27 -13.29
C ALA A 147 2.70 -10.83 -14.42
N MET A 148 3.96 -10.40 -14.54
CA MET A 148 4.92 -10.98 -15.50
C MET A 148 5.19 -12.46 -15.20
N VAL A 149 5.34 -12.82 -13.92
CA VAL A 149 5.54 -14.21 -13.50
C VAL A 149 4.32 -15.07 -13.80
N GLU A 150 3.12 -14.57 -13.53
CA GLU A 150 1.86 -15.23 -13.89
C GLU A 150 1.69 -15.42 -15.41
N GLN A 151 2.33 -14.57 -16.21
CA GLN A 151 2.40 -14.70 -17.68
C GLN A 151 3.52 -15.62 -18.17
N GLY A 152 4.26 -16.27 -17.28
CA GLY A 152 5.26 -17.30 -17.60
C GLY A 152 6.71 -16.83 -17.57
N ARG A 153 7.01 -15.61 -17.11
CA ARG A 153 8.39 -15.19 -16.81
C ARG A 153 8.89 -15.82 -15.51
N THR A 154 10.18 -16.05 -15.40
CA THR A 154 10.81 -16.32 -14.10
C THR A 154 10.86 -15.04 -13.26
N GLU A 155 10.98 -15.17 -11.94
CA GLU A 155 11.14 -14.00 -11.06
C GLU A 155 12.38 -13.16 -11.43
N GLU A 156 13.47 -13.81 -11.85
CA GLU A 156 14.71 -13.14 -12.25
C GLU A 156 14.52 -12.33 -13.54
N GLU A 157 13.89 -12.90 -14.56
CA GLU A 157 13.58 -12.18 -15.81
C GLU A 157 12.62 -11.02 -15.58
N ALA A 158 11.58 -11.24 -14.78
CA ALA A 158 10.64 -10.19 -14.44
C ALA A 158 11.37 -9.05 -13.70
N THR A 159 12.23 -9.37 -12.73
CA THR A 159 12.99 -8.37 -11.97
C THR A 159 13.93 -7.54 -12.84
N LYS A 160 14.60 -8.16 -13.83
CA LYS A 160 15.49 -7.47 -14.79
C LYS A 160 14.78 -6.43 -15.66
N SER A 161 13.45 -6.45 -15.71
CA SER A 161 12.65 -5.50 -16.49
C SER A 161 12.51 -4.13 -15.81
N PHE A 162 12.87 -4.02 -14.52
CA PHE A 162 12.66 -2.82 -13.71
C PHE A 162 13.94 -2.02 -13.47
N TYR A 163 13.82 -0.69 -13.55
CA TYR A 163 14.84 0.27 -13.16
C TYR A 163 14.20 1.26 -12.19
N ILE A 164 14.72 1.36 -10.97
CA ILE A 164 14.13 2.18 -9.91
C ILE A 164 15.05 3.36 -9.64
N VAL A 165 14.51 4.58 -9.68
CA VAL A 165 15.25 5.83 -9.42
C VAL A 165 14.71 6.47 -8.16
N ASP A 166 15.57 6.79 -7.20
CA ASP A 166 15.23 7.55 -6.00
C ASP A 166 15.87 8.95 -6.02
N GLN A 167 15.75 9.69 -4.92
CA GLN A 167 16.33 11.03 -4.78
C GLN A 167 17.87 11.07 -4.92
N LYS A 168 18.56 9.93 -4.79
CA LYS A 168 20.02 9.78 -4.94
C LYS A 168 20.42 9.25 -6.32
N GLY A 169 19.46 8.88 -7.17
CA GLY A 169 19.71 8.37 -8.52
C GLY A 169 19.19 6.96 -8.74
N LEU A 170 19.77 6.23 -9.70
CA LEU A 170 19.40 4.85 -9.98
C LEU A 170 19.77 3.95 -8.80
N VAL A 171 18.81 3.16 -8.34
CA VAL A 171 19.01 2.11 -7.34
C VAL A 171 19.63 0.91 -8.06
N GLY A 172 20.89 0.61 -7.75
CA GLY A 172 21.68 -0.46 -8.37
C GLY A 172 22.84 -0.89 -7.51
#